data_AF-A0A8B9LZC8-F1
#
_entry.id   AF-A0A8B9LZC8-F1
#
_cell.length_a   1.000
_cell.length_b   1.000
_cell.length_c   1.000
_cell.angle_alpha   90.00
_cell.angle_beta   90.00
_cell.angle_gamma   90.00
#
_symmetry.space_group_name_H-M   'P 1'
#
loop_
_entity.id
_entity.type
_entity.pdbx_description
1 polymer ?
#
loop_
_entity_poly.entity_id
_entity_poly.type
_entity_poly.pdbx_seq_one_letter_code
_entity_poly.pdbx_strand_id
1 'polypeptide(L)'
;MEDVNPLGKERLEYMKMEFTIKHTWDGLPVSHEPVTIGLKSNNAGLLMEVNAPFFDDPPAPLGEPGKPFSRLWDYEVVEAFFLSDRTEQYLEVELCPHGQHLLLLLSGKRRVWKSSPGIFQRFEPERTNGRRLEAA
;
A
#
# COMPACT_ATOMS: atom_id res chain seq x y z
N MET A 1 -5.22 -37.44 -32.24
CA MET A 1 -6.50 -36.90 -31.76
C MET A 1 -6.18 -36.26 -30.43
N GLU A 2 -6.06 -34.95 -30.47
CA GLU A 2 -5.60 -34.09 -29.39
C GLU A 2 -6.74 -33.89 -28.40
N ASP A 3 -6.54 -34.29 -27.15
CA ASP A 3 -7.26 -33.71 -26.01
C ASP A 3 -6.26 -32.86 -25.23
N VAL A 4 -5.87 -31.73 -25.84
CA VAL A 4 -5.24 -30.63 -25.12
C VAL A 4 -6.36 -29.85 -24.45
N ASN A 5 -6.54 -30.07 -23.16
CA ASN A 5 -7.38 -29.22 -22.32
C ASN A 5 -6.85 -27.77 -22.40
N PRO A 6 -7.58 -26.80 -22.98
CA PRO A 6 -7.05 -25.46 -23.24
C PRO A 6 -7.09 -24.53 -22.01
N LEU A 7 -7.47 -25.02 -20.82
CA LEU A 7 -7.64 -24.20 -19.63
C LEU A 7 -6.34 -23.79 -18.88
N GLY A 8 -5.17 -24.02 -19.47
CA GLY A 8 -3.88 -23.93 -18.76
C GLY A 8 -3.10 -22.61 -18.84
N LYS A 9 -3.59 -21.58 -19.54
CA LYS A 9 -2.77 -20.35 -19.76
C LYS A 9 -3.49 -19.01 -19.71
N GLU A 10 -4.81 -18.95 -19.56
CA GLU A 10 -5.56 -17.68 -19.56
C GLU A 10 -6.00 -17.18 -18.18
N ARG A 11 -5.65 -17.86 -17.08
CA ARG A 11 -6.07 -17.47 -15.72
C ARG A 11 -4.92 -17.03 -14.80
N LEU A 12 -3.88 -16.46 -15.40
CA LEU A 12 -2.85 -15.66 -14.72
C LEU A 12 -2.79 -14.26 -15.33
N GLU A 13 -3.94 -13.69 -15.67
CA GLU A 13 -4.04 -12.24 -15.69
C GLU A 13 -3.90 -11.80 -14.23
N TYR A 14 -2.67 -11.44 -13.86
CA TYR A 14 -2.33 -10.85 -12.56
C TYR A 14 -3.39 -9.81 -12.24
N MET A 15 -4.17 -10.01 -11.17
CA MET A 15 -5.16 -9.01 -10.77
C MET A 15 -4.42 -7.72 -10.49
N LYS A 16 -4.51 -6.78 -11.43
CA LYS A 16 -3.96 -5.44 -11.33
C LYS A 16 -5.13 -4.50 -11.09
N MET A 17 -5.19 -3.92 -9.90
CA MET A 17 -6.09 -2.82 -9.59
C MET A 17 -5.31 -1.51 -9.60
N GLU A 18 -5.91 -0.44 -10.09
CA GLU A 18 -5.33 0.90 -10.05
C GLU A 18 -6.36 1.88 -9.51
N PHE A 19 -5.94 2.65 -8.51
CA PHE A 19 -6.72 3.70 -7.88
C PHE A 19 -6.03 5.04 -8.14
N THR A 20 -6.81 6.11 -8.23
CA THR A 20 -6.27 7.47 -8.36
C THR A 20 -7.00 8.42 -7.43
N ILE A 21 -6.25 9.11 -6.58
CA ILE A 21 -6.74 10.15 -5.69
C ILE A 21 -6.62 11.49 -6.42
N LYS A 22 -7.77 11.98 -6.90
CA LYS A 22 -7.89 13.25 -7.63
C LYS A 22 -8.61 14.34 -6.85
N HIS A 23 -9.18 13.98 -5.69
CA HIS A 23 -10.02 14.88 -4.91
C HIS A 23 -9.65 14.80 -3.43
N THR A 24 -9.87 15.91 -2.74
CA THR A 24 -9.83 16.03 -1.28
C THR A 24 -11.06 15.38 -0.65
N TRP A 25 -11.06 15.26 0.68
CA TRP A 25 -12.15 14.61 1.44
C TRP A 25 -13.52 15.28 1.25
N ASP A 26 -13.55 16.57 0.94
CA ASP A 26 -14.75 17.38 0.65
C ASP A 26 -15.12 17.40 -0.84
N GLY A 27 -14.42 16.62 -1.67
CA GLY A 27 -14.74 16.42 -3.09
C GLY A 27 -14.17 17.48 -4.03
N LEU A 28 -13.36 18.42 -3.56
CA LEU A 28 -12.66 19.37 -4.42
C LEU A 28 -11.47 18.71 -5.12
N PRO A 29 -11.08 19.13 -6.35
CA PRO A 29 -9.86 18.64 -6.98
C PRO A 29 -8.62 18.95 -6.15
N VAL A 30 -7.64 18.04 -6.15
CA VAL A 30 -6.32 18.31 -5.55
C VAL A 30 -5.57 19.40 -6.32
N SER A 31 -4.76 20.20 -5.62
CA SER A 31 -3.94 21.29 -6.21
C SER A 31 -2.55 20.84 -6.66
N HIS A 32 -2.33 19.53 -6.77
CA HIS A 32 -1.07 18.89 -7.13
C HIS A 32 -1.35 17.72 -8.08
N GLU A 33 -0.30 17.06 -8.59
CA GLU A 33 -0.48 15.87 -9.43
C GLU A 33 -1.22 14.76 -8.66
N PRO A 34 -2.20 14.07 -9.29
CA PRO A 34 -2.95 13.00 -8.64
C PRO A 34 -2.05 11.87 -8.12
N VAL A 35 -2.42 11.30 -6.98
CA VAL A 35 -1.73 10.12 -6.43
C VAL A 35 -2.30 8.86 -7.08
N THR A 36 -1.46 7.94 -7.53
CA THR A 36 -1.88 6.62 -8.03
C THR A 36 -1.45 5.51 -7.09
N ILE A 37 -2.33 4.52 -6.91
CA ILE A 37 -2.05 3.32 -6.12
C ILE A 37 -2.36 2.10 -7.00
N GLY A 38 -1.34 1.32 -7.34
CA GLY A 38 -1.47 0.04 -8.01
C GLY A 38 -1.49 -1.10 -6.99
N LEU A 39 -2.33 -2.11 -7.18
CA LEU A 39 -2.29 -3.35 -6.43
C LEU A 39 -2.15 -4.52 -7.40
N LYS A 40 -1.19 -5.41 -7.18
CA LYS A 40 -0.89 -6.58 -8.02
C LYS A 40 -0.70 -7.80 -7.12
N SER A 41 -1.39 -8.90 -7.38
CA SER A 41 -1.03 -10.16 -6.71
C SER A 41 0.37 -10.61 -7.15
N ASN A 42 1.17 -11.25 -6.31
CA ASN A 42 2.35 -11.99 -6.74
C ASN A 42 2.46 -13.31 -5.95
N ASN A 43 3.50 -14.10 -6.22
CA ASN A 43 3.66 -15.40 -5.55
C ASN A 43 3.98 -15.30 -4.05
N ALA A 44 4.41 -14.13 -3.59
CA ALA A 44 4.72 -13.89 -2.19
C ALA A 44 3.51 -13.34 -1.43
N GLY A 45 2.68 -12.50 -2.05
CA GLY A 45 1.52 -11.81 -1.47
C GLY A 45 0.98 -10.70 -2.38
N LEU A 46 0.80 -9.48 -1.84
CA LEU A 46 0.22 -8.33 -2.54
C LEU A 46 1.26 -7.23 -2.79
N LEU A 47 1.52 -6.93 -4.06
CA LEU A 47 2.32 -5.80 -4.48
C LEU A 47 1.49 -4.51 -4.53
N MET A 48 1.75 -3.55 -3.65
CA MET A 48 1.19 -2.19 -3.66
C MET A 48 2.19 -1.20 -4.28
N GLU A 49 1.83 -0.46 -5.30
CA GLU A 49 2.69 0.51 -5.98
C GLU A 49 2.10 1.91 -5.75
N VAL A 50 2.89 2.90 -5.34
CA VAL A 50 2.37 4.24 -5.01
C VAL A 50 3.09 5.28 -5.84
N ASN A 51 2.41 6.09 -6.63
CA ASN A 51 3.05 7.24 -7.28
C ASN A 51 2.37 8.50 -6.78
N ALA A 52 3.14 9.33 -6.10
CA ALA A 52 2.66 10.54 -5.47
C ALA A 52 3.74 11.62 -5.59
N PRO A 53 3.34 12.91 -5.58
CA PRO A 53 4.25 14.00 -5.24
C PRO A 53 4.96 13.72 -3.91
N PHE A 54 6.10 14.36 -3.73
CA PHE A 54 6.81 14.40 -2.46
C PHE A 54 6.76 15.84 -1.96
N PHE A 55 6.06 16.05 -0.85
CA PHE A 55 5.81 17.39 -0.32
C PHE A 55 6.90 17.84 0.67
N ASP A 56 7.57 16.89 1.34
CA ASP A 56 8.60 17.14 2.36
C ASP A 56 8.09 18.02 3.51
N ASP A 57 6.79 17.89 3.83
CA ASP A 57 6.12 18.62 4.91
C ASP A 57 5.05 17.74 5.59
N PRO A 58 5.18 17.43 6.89
CA PRO A 58 6.28 17.82 7.79
C PRO A 58 7.59 17.09 7.48
N PRO A 59 8.73 17.51 8.08
CA PRO A 59 10.02 16.87 7.87
C PRO A 59 10.02 15.37 8.18
N ALA A 60 10.98 14.65 7.61
CA ALA A 60 11.16 13.21 7.79
C ALA A 60 11.04 12.74 9.25
N PRO A 61 10.38 11.58 9.51
CA PRO A 61 10.38 10.97 10.83
C PRO A 61 11.80 10.55 11.25
N LEU A 62 12.07 10.57 12.56
CA LEU A 62 13.39 10.24 13.13
C LEU A 62 13.79 8.75 12.98
N GLY A 63 12.98 7.92 12.33
CA GLY A 63 13.24 6.50 12.13
C GLY A 63 14.11 6.19 10.92
N GLU A 64 14.71 5.00 10.88
CA GLU A 64 15.46 4.55 9.70
C GLU A 64 14.50 4.20 8.54
N PRO A 65 14.83 4.57 7.29
CA PRO A 65 14.10 4.08 6.11
C PRO A 65 14.02 2.55 6.07
N GLY A 66 12.91 2.01 5.59
CA GLY A 66 12.65 0.57 5.54
C GLY A 66 12.30 -0.06 6.89
N LYS A 67 12.16 0.72 7.97
CA LYS A 67 11.75 0.22 9.29
C LYS A 67 10.32 0.65 9.64
N PRO A 68 9.63 -0.14 10.48
CA PRO A 68 8.37 0.28 11.07
C PRO A 68 8.54 1.55 11.92
N PHE A 69 7.60 2.48 11.86
CA PHE A 69 7.60 3.69 12.68
C PHE A 69 6.20 4.00 13.20
N SER A 70 6.06 4.18 14.51
CA SER A 70 4.76 4.44 15.14
C SER A 70 4.27 5.85 14.88
N ARG A 71 2.95 6.03 14.81
CA ARG A 71 2.30 7.34 14.58
C ARG A 71 2.70 7.99 13.26
N LEU A 72 2.80 7.19 12.20
CA LEU A 72 3.32 7.67 10.93
C LEU A 72 2.35 8.66 10.27
N TRP A 73 1.05 8.57 10.57
CA TRP A 73 0.01 9.59 10.26
C TRP A 73 0.30 11.02 10.75
N ASP A 74 1.26 11.24 11.65
CA ASP A 74 1.72 12.59 12.01
C ASP A 74 2.67 13.19 10.94
N TYR A 75 2.99 12.43 9.88
CA TYR A 75 3.92 12.78 8.81
C TYR A 75 3.26 12.67 7.42
N GLU A 76 4.00 13.04 6.37
CA GLU A 76 3.57 12.78 4.99
C GLU A 76 3.44 11.27 4.76
N VAL A 77 2.23 10.80 4.43
CA VAL A 77 1.93 9.38 4.22
C VAL A 77 0.90 9.16 3.12
N VAL A 78 0.95 7.95 2.54
CA VAL A 78 -0.21 7.33 1.89
C VAL A 78 -0.72 6.21 2.78
N GLU A 79 -2.04 6.20 3.01
CA GLU A 79 -2.72 5.17 3.81
C GLU A 79 -3.61 4.30 2.92
N ALA A 80 -3.63 2.99 3.20
CA ALA A 80 -4.55 2.04 2.58
C ALA A 80 -5.16 1.11 3.64
N PHE A 81 -6.48 0.90 3.53
CA PHE A 81 -7.26 0.06 4.43
C PHE A 81 -7.85 -1.12 3.67
N PHE A 82 -7.51 -2.33 4.09
CA PHE A 82 -8.02 -3.58 3.53
C PHE A 82 -9.03 -4.19 4.50
N LEU A 83 -10.31 -4.02 4.18
CA LEU A 83 -11.42 -4.46 5.02
C LEU A 83 -11.76 -5.93 4.77
N SER A 84 -12.00 -6.69 5.84
CA SER A 84 -12.63 -8.01 5.72
C SER A 84 -14.11 -7.86 5.39
N ASP A 85 -14.60 -8.65 4.44
CA ASP A 85 -16.01 -8.78 4.10
C ASP A 85 -16.81 -9.67 5.06
N ARG A 86 -16.12 -10.41 5.94
CA ARG A 86 -16.71 -11.42 6.84
C ARG A 86 -16.60 -11.07 8.33
N THR A 87 -15.73 -10.15 8.70
CA THR A 87 -15.43 -9.82 10.10
C THR A 87 -15.23 -8.31 10.25
N GLU A 88 -15.16 -7.81 11.49
CA GLU A 88 -14.76 -6.42 11.75
C GLU A 88 -13.23 -6.20 11.59
N GLN A 89 -12.49 -7.19 11.11
CA GLN A 89 -11.04 -7.09 10.98
C GLN A 89 -10.63 -6.34 9.72
N TYR A 90 -9.54 -5.60 9.83
CA TYR A 90 -8.95 -4.90 8.70
C TYR A 90 -7.46 -4.69 8.90
N LEU A 91 -6.73 -4.60 7.79
CA LEU A 91 -5.34 -4.19 7.75
C LEU A 91 -5.27 -2.71 7.37
N GLU A 92 -4.51 -1.95 8.15
CA GLU A 92 -4.12 -0.57 7.87
C GLU A 92 -2.63 -0.56 7.50
N VAL A 93 -2.32 0.09 6.38
CA VAL A 93 -0.98 0.22 5.82
C VAL A 93 -0.69 1.69 5.59
N GLU A 94 0.37 2.20 6.23
CA GLU A 94 0.84 3.58 6.06
C GLU A 94 2.25 3.57 5.49
N LEU A 95 2.51 4.45 4.53
CA LEU A 95 3.75 4.49 3.76
C LEU A 95 4.27 5.92 3.69
N CYS A 96 5.41 6.17 4.33
CA CYS A 96 6.09 7.46 4.30
C CYS A 96 7.01 7.54 3.07
N PRO A 97 7.08 8.67 2.34
CA PRO A 97 8.00 8.84 1.22
C PRO A 97 9.48 8.79 1.64
N HIS A 98 9.78 8.97 2.93
CA HIS A 98 11.12 8.78 3.49
C HIS A 98 11.47 7.31 3.78
N GLY A 99 10.49 6.41 3.65
CA GLY A 99 10.69 4.96 3.61
C GLY A 99 10.30 4.19 4.85
N GLN A 100 9.85 4.88 5.90
CA GLN A 100 9.23 4.27 7.06
C GLN A 100 7.82 3.78 6.69
N HIS A 101 7.33 2.79 7.42
CA HIS A 101 5.99 2.23 7.21
C HIS A 101 5.31 1.89 8.53
N LEU A 102 4.00 1.74 8.53
CA LEU A 102 3.24 1.26 9.69
C LEU A 102 2.16 0.27 9.24
N LEU A 103 2.08 -0.86 9.95
CA LEU A 103 1.13 -1.93 9.68
C LEU A 103 0.41 -2.34 10.94
N LEU A 104 -0.90 -2.17 10.90
CA LEU A 104 -1.77 -2.48 12.01
C LEU A 104 -2.85 -3.44 11.53
N LEU A 105 -2.99 -4.56 12.23
CA LEU A 105 -4.15 -5.43 12.10
C LEU A 105 -5.12 -5.10 13.23
N LEU A 106 -6.31 -4.66 12.85
CA LEU A 106 -7.33 -4.15 13.74
C LEU A 106 -8.57 -5.04 13.72
N SER A 107 -9.42 -4.93 14.75
CA SER A 107 -10.71 -5.62 14.87
C SER A 107 -11.75 -4.68 15.45
N GLY A 108 -12.54 -4.06 14.57
CA GLY A 108 -13.39 -2.90 14.86
C GLY A 108 -12.60 -1.61 15.00
N LYS A 109 -13.32 -0.48 15.14
CA LYS A 109 -12.76 0.86 15.04
C LYS A 109 -11.61 1.09 16.03
N ARG A 110 -10.39 1.31 15.51
CA ARG A 110 -9.19 1.67 16.27
C ARG A 110 -8.78 0.68 17.36
N ARG A 111 -9.18 -0.59 17.24
CA ARG A 111 -8.79 -1.65 18.17
C ARG A 111 -7.69 -2.50 17.54
N VAL A 112 -6.44 -2.10 17.79
CA VAL A 112 -5.27 -2.86 17.35
C VAL A 112 -5.18 -4.14 18.17
N TRP A 113 -5.09 -5.29 17.50
CA TRP A 113 -4.86 -6.57 18.18
C TRP A 113 -3.56 -7.24 17.72
N LYS A 114 -2.96 -6.79 16.62
CA LYS A 114 -1.60 -7.14 16.23
C LYS A 114 -0.92 -6.01 15.45
N SER A 115 0.27 -5.61 15.88
CA SER A 115 1.21 -4.82 15.07
C SER A 115 2.28 -5.76 14.55
N SER A 116 2.53 -5.78 13.23
CA SER A 116 3.45 -6.75 12.63
C SER A 116 4.62 -6.05 11.95
N PRO A 117 5.79 -5.93 12.61
CA PRO A 117 7.00 -5.38 11.99
C PRO A 117 7.61 -6.26 10.89
N GLY A 118 7.07 -7.45 10.60
CA GLY A 118 7.67 -8.47 9.73
C GLY A 118 6.84 -8.92 8.51
N ILE A 119 5.78 -8.19 8.14
CA ILE A 119 4.95 -8.52 6.95
C ILE A 119 5.54 -7.95 5.64
N PHE A 120 6.57 -7.12 5.72
CA PHE A 120 7.27 -6.58 4.53
C PHE A 120 8.53 -7.38 4.24
N GLN A 121 8.60 -7.98 3.05
CA GLN A 121 9.82 -8.63 2.57
C GLN A 121 10.82 -7.63 1.98
N ARG A 122 10.34 -6.55 1.34
CA ARG A 122 11.22 -5.58 0.68
C ARG A 122 10.55 -4.22 0.49
N PHE A 123 11.19 -3.17 0.99
CA PHE A 123 10.89 -1.78 0.69
C PHE A 123 12.08 -1.19 -0.07
N GLU A 124 11.91 -0.84 -1.35
CA GLU A 124 12.96 -0.16 -2.13
C GLU A 124 12.50 1.24 -2.52
N PRO A 125 13.03 2.30 -1.88
CA PRO A 125 12.77 3.65 -2.31
C PRO A 125 13.61 3.97 -3.55
N GLU A 126 13.05 3.83 -4.75
CA GLU A 126 13.65 4.44 -5.95
C GLU A 126 13.12 5.86 -6.15
N ARG A 127 14.02 6.83 -6.12
CA ARG A 127 13.73 8.25 -6.38
C ARG A 127 13.55 8.54 -7.87
N THR A 128 12.66 7.83 -8.57
CA THR A 128 12.20 8.21 -9.92
C THR A 128 10.82 7.62 -10.25
N ASN A 129 9.80 8.47 -10.39
CA ASN A 129 8.52 8.30 -11.13
C ASN A 129 7.73 6.96 -11.08
N GLY A 130 7.97 6.08 -10.11
CA GLY A 130 7.37 4.75 -10.06
C GLY A 130 7.68 4.03 -8.75
N ARG A 131 6.81 3.99 -7.73
CA ARG A 131 7.10 3.21 -6.49
C ARG A 131 6.46 1.82 -6.55
N ARG A 132 7.16 0.82 -6.02
CA ARG A 132 6.73 -0.59 -5.99
C ARG A 132 6.93 -1.21 -4.60
N LEU A 133 5.89 -1.80 -3.99
CA LEU A 133 5.93 -2.42 -2.65
C LEU A 133 5.43 -3.85 -2.70
N GLU A 134 6.26 -4.87 -2.55
CA GLU A 134 5.80 -6.28 -2.51
C GLU A 134 5.51 -6.69 -1.07
N ALA A 135 4.23 -6.90 -0.72
CA ALA A 135 3.83 -7.55 0.53
C ALA A 135 3.80 -9.07 0.32
N ALA A 136 4.14 -9.80 1.37
CA ALA A 136 4.00 -11.26 1.45
C ALA A 136 2.91 -11.67 2.43
#